data_AF-A0A6D2KRW5-F1
#
_entry.id   AF-A0A6D2KRW5-F1
#
_cell.length_a   1.000
_cell.length_b   1.000
_cell.length_c   1.000
_cell.angle_alpha   90.00
_cell.angle_beta   90.00
_cell.angle_gamma   90.00
#
_symmetry.space_group_name_H-M   'P 1'
#
loop_
_entity.id
_entity.type
_entity.pdbx_description
1 polymer ?
#
loop_
_entity_poly.entity_id
_entity_poly.type
_entity_poly.pdbx_seq_one_letter_code
_entity_poly.pdbx_strand_id
1 'polypeptide(L)'
;MATDWISNLPDDVLGKILSLVPTKLAASTAVLSKRWRNLLPLALLDSLDFDDSMLIYPDRDDGEEEEATIRERRRHLFSDFVDKTLALLSNSARIKRFSLNCEDEDDESRVNRWIRTALERGCLDLNLALETDLPIDSEFFTSKALVKLSISRGFYTGDSLPCGGVLFPALKTLSLVSTCV
;
A
#
# COMPACT_ATOMS: atom_id res chain seq x y z
N MET A 1 31.73 -20.66 13.25
CA MET A 1 31.04 -19.51 12.63
C MET A 1 29.90 -20.09 11.80
N ALA A 2 28.65 -19.79 12.16
CA ALA A 2 27.50 -20.28 11.40
C ALA A 2 27.50 -19.60 10.03
N THR A 3 27.59 -20.38 8.97
CA THR A 3 27.53 -19.85 7.60
C THR A 3 26.09 -19.45 7.34
N ASP A 4 25.85 -18.17 7.05
CA ASP A 4 24.52 -17.69 6.65
C ASP A 4 24.23 -18.21 5.24
N TRP A 5 23.50 -19.33 5.16
CA TRP A 5 23.15 -19.98 3.91
C TRP A 5 22.21 -19.12 3.05
N ILE A 6 21.42 -18.25 3.67
CA ILE A 6 20.48 -17.40 2.95
C ILE A 6 21.25 -16.33 2.17
N SER A 7 22.31 -15.77 2.77
CA SER A 7 23.20 -14.82 2.10
C SER A 7 23.95 -15.41 0.89
N ASN A 8 24.09 -16.73 0.80
CA ASN A 8 24.73 -17.42 -0.33
C ASN A 8 23.79 -17.74 -1.50
N LEU A 9 22.47 -17.50 -1.36
CA LEU A 9 21.53 -17.75 -2.45
C LEU A 9 21.72 -16.76 -3.61
N PRO A 10 21.44 -17.14 -4.88
CA PRO A 10 21.41 -16.23 -6.02
C PRO A 10 20.32 -15.16 -5.92
N ASP A 11 20.51 -14.02 -6.59
CA ASP A 11 19.57 -12.89 -6.60
C ASP A 11 18.16 -13.30 -7.07
N ASP A 12 18.08 -14.15 -8.08
CA ASP A 12 16.80 -14.64 -8.61
C ASP A 12 16.00 -15.44 -7.57
N VAL A 13 16.69 -16.22 -6.73
CA VAL A 13 16.06 -17.01 -5.66
C VAL A 13 15.60 -16.09 -4.55
N LEU A 14 16.43 -15.12 -4.15
CA LEU A 14 16.08 -14.12 -3.14
C LEU A 14 14.89 -13.27 -3.59
N GLY A 15 14.88 -12.81 -4.85
CA GLY A 15 13.76 -12.08 -5.44
C GLY A 15 12.46 -12.90 -5.43
N LYS A 16 12.55 -14.20 -5.71
CA LYS A 16 11.39 -15.11 -5.68
C LYS A 16 10.90 -15.39 -4.26
N ILE A 17 11.79 -15.46 -3.27
CA ILE A 17 11.38 -15.55 -1.86
C ILE A 17 10.63 -14.27 -1.47
N LEU A 18 11.17 -13.11 -1.84
CA LEU A 18 10.56 -11.81 -1.55
C LEU A 18 9.20 -11.61 -2.23
N SER A 19 8.97 -12.17 -3.41
CA SER A 19 7.68 -12.09 -4.09
C SER A 19 6.62 -13.03 -3.52
N LEU A 20 7.03 -14.04 -2.73
CA LEU A 20 6.13 -15.00 -2.09
C LEU A 20 5.72 -14.60 -0.67
N VAL A 21 6.44 -13.66 -0.06
CA VAL A 21 6.09 -13.13 1.27
C VAL A 21 5.22 -11.88 1.16
N PRO A 22 4.38 -11.60 2.17
CA PRO A 22 3.64 -10.34 2.25
C PRO A 22 4.55 -9.12 2.07
N THR A 23 4.04 -8.06 1.42
CA THR A 23 4.79 -6.83 1.12
C THR A 23 5.48 -6.26 2.36
N LYS A 24 4.85 -6.34 3.52
CA LYS A 24 5.44 -5.96 4.81
C LYS A 24 6.72 -6.74 5.16
N LEU A 25 6.65 -8.06 5.09
CA LEU A 25 7.80 -8.92 5.42
C LEU A 25 8.91 -8.77 4.37
N ALA A 26 8.54 -8.59 3.10
CA ALA A 26 9.51 -8.25 2.07
C ALA A 26 10.21 -6.93 2.43
N ALA A 27 9.45 -5.85 2.61
CA ALA A 27 10.02 -4.52 2.89
C ALA A 27 10.88 -4.47 4.17
N SER A 28 10.52 -5.21 5.22
CA SER A 28 11.32 -5.27 6.45
C SER A 28 12.69 -5.94 6.26
N THR A 29 12.82 -6.86 5.29
CA THR A 29 14.10 -7.48 4.95
C THR A 29 15.10 -6.50 4.32
N ALA A 30 14.66 -5.29 3.90
CA ALA A 30 15.54 -4.25 3.39
C ALA A 30 16.70 -3.91 4.36
N VAL A 31 16.46 -4.09 5.68
CA VAL A 31 17.43 -3.79 6.74
C VAL A 31 18.50 -4.87 6.84
N LEU A 32 18.25 -6.09 6.35
CA LEU A 32 19.20 -7.21 6.45
C LEU A 32 20.47 -6.97 5.64
N SER A 33 20.36 -6.43 4.43
CA SER A 33 21.55 -5.97 3.67
C SER A 33 21.18 -5.06 2.50
N LYS A 34 22.18 -4.36 1.96
CA LYS A 34 22.04 -3.58 0.71
C LYS A 34 21.55 -4.44 -0.46
N ARG A 35 21.88 -5.74 -0.47
CA ARG A 35 21.48 -6.69 -1.52
C ARG A 35 19.97 -6.93 -1.49
N TRP A 36 19.40 -7.24 -0.32
CA TRP A 36 17.96 -7.38 -0.14
C TRP A 36 17.21 -6.12 -0.55
N ARG A 37 17.69 -4.95 -0.10
CA ARG A 37 17.10 -3.66 -0.46
C ARG A 37 17.06 -3.42 -1.98
N ASN A 38 18.09 -3.82 -2.72
CA ASN A 38 18.15 -3.64 -4.16
C ASN A 38 17.25 -4.64 -4.93
N LEU A 39 16.92 -5.78 -4.34
CA LEU A 39 16.04 -6.79 -4.94
C LEU A 39 14.55 -6.53 -4.69
N LEU A 40 14.21 -5.76 -3.66
CA LEU A 40 12.83 -5.44 -3.33
C LEU A 40 12.02 -4.83 -4.48
N PRO A 41 12.55 -3.86 -5.25
CA PRO A 41 11.80 -3.31 -6.38
C PRO A 41 11.44 -4.34 -7.44
N LEU A 42 12.28 -5.36 -7.64
CA LEU A 42 12.04 -6.45 -8.59
C LEU A 42 11.00 -7.44 -8.06
N ALA A 43 11.09 -7.77 -6.77
CA ALA A 43 10.19 -8.72 -6.13
C ALA A 43 8.77 -8.17 -5.94
N LEU A 44 8.63 -6.87 -5.71
CA LEU A 44 7.37 -6.19 -5.43
C LEU A 44 6.68 -5.59 -6.67
N LEU A 45 7.17 -5.88 -7.88
CA LEU A 45 6.58 -5.38 -9.13
C LEU A 45 5.12 -5.82 -9.32
N ASP A 46 4.79 -7.02 -8.85
CA ASP A 46 3.50 -7.64 -9.14
C ASP A 46 2.39 -7.20 -8.18
N SER A 47 2.73 -6.92 -6.92
CA SER A 47 1.74 -6.60 -5.89
C SER A 47 2.34 -5.85 -4.71
N LEU A 48 1.73 -4.71 -4.39
CA LEU A 48 1.88 -4.05 -3.10
C LEU A 48 0.58 -4.19 -2.33
N ASP A 49 0.67 -4.80 -1.16
CA ASP A 49 -0.45 -4.99 -0.26
C ASP A 49 -0.11 -4.39 1.11
N PHE A 50 -0.84 -3.33 1.45
CA PHE A 50 -0.72 -2.61 2.70
C PHE A 50 -1.98 -2.86 3.51
N ASP A 51 -1.84 -3.64 4.57
CA ASP A 51 -2.93 -3.97 5.48
C ASP A 51 -2.52 -3.64 6.91
N ASP A 52 -3.24 -2.72 7.54
CA ASP A 52 -2.98 -2.25 8.89
C ASP A 52 -3.13 -3.38 9.92
N SER A 53 -4.07 -4.31 9.71
CA SER A 53 -4.29 -5.48 10.60
C SER A 53 -3.08 -6.43 10.64
N MET A 54 -2.23 -6.41 9.62
CA MET A 54 -1.00 -7.21 9.56
C MET A 54 0.16 -6.58 10.36
N LEU A 55 -0.04 -5.41 10.97
CA LEU A 55 0.95 -4.79 11.83
C LEU A 55 1.00 -5.46 13.21
N ILE A 56 1.99 -6.35 13.39
CA ILE A 56 2.44 -6.74 14.73
C ILE A 56 3.04 -5.50 15.40
N TYR A 57 2.27 -4.87 16.28
CA TYR A 57 2.78 -3.84 17.16
C TYR A 57 3.50 -4.53 18.33
N PRO A 58 4.65 -4.01 18.76
CA PRO A 58 5.29 -4.54 19.97
C PRO A 58 4.30 -4.38 21.13
N ASP A 59 3.86 -5.49 21.71
CA ASP A 59 3.19 -5.50 23.02
C ASP A 59 4.14 -4.81 23.98
N ARG A 60 3.83 -3.56 24.33
CA ARG A 60 4.51 -2.92 25.44
C ARG A 60 3.75 -3.35 26.69
N ASP A 61 4.37 -3.19 27.86
CA ASP A 61 3.63 -3.29 29.11
C ASP A 61 2.67 -2.11 29.10
N ASP A 62 1.45 -2.37 28.64
CA ASP A 62 0.36 -1.43 28.49
C ASP A 62 -0.02 -0.99 29.91
N GLY A 63 0.70 -0.01 30.44
CA GLY A 63 0.26 0.73 31.61
C GLY A 63 -1.06 1.46 31.31
N GLU A 64 -1.38 2.47 32.10
CA GLU A 64 -2.55 3.35 31.89
C GLU A 64 -2.43 4.23 30.61
N GLU A 65 -1.89 3.73 29.49
CA GLU A 65 -1.95 4.41 28.19
C GLU A 65 -3.40 4.34 27.65
N GLU A 66 -3.94 5.50 27.30
CA GLU A 66 -5.31 5.63 26.82
C GLU A 66 -5.43 5.01 25.41
N GLU A 67 -6.50 4.24 25.13
CA GLU A 67 -6.67 3.49 23.87
C GLU A 67 -6.48 4.37 22.62
N ALA A 68 -6.88 5.64 22.69
CA ALA A 68 -6.70 6.62 21.63
C ALA A 68 -5.21 6.84 21.27
N THR A 69 -4.32 6.89 22.27
CA THR A 69 -2.87 7.10 22.05
C THR A 69 -2.22 5.87 21.41
N ILE A 70 -2.72 4.67 21.73
CA ILE A 70 -2.29 3.42 21.10
C ILE A 70 -2.70 3.43 19.62
N ARG A 71 -3.96 3.77 19.31
CA ARG A 71 -4.45 3.89 17.92
C ARG A 71 -3.64 4.91 17.11
N GLU A 72 -3.39 6.09 17.66
CA GLU A 72 -2.61 7.13 16.98
C GLU A 72 -1.17 6.66 16.68
N ARG A 73 -0.51 5.99 17.63
CA ARG A 73 0.82 5.41 17.40
C ARG A 73 0.79 4.32 16.33
N ARG A 74 -0.22 3.45 16.35
CA ARG A 74 -0.40 2.36 15.37
C ARG A 74 -0.54 2.92 13.95
N ARG A 75 -1.41 3.92 13.79
CA ARG A 75 -1.60 4.69 12.56
C ARG A 75 -0.28 5.30 12.06
N HIS A 76 0.45 6.00 12.93
CA HIS A 76 1.74 6.58 12.55
C HIS A 76 2.76 5.55 12.04
N LEU A 77 2.83 4.38 12.67
CA LEU A 77 3.74 3.31 12.24
C LEU A 77 3.33 2.73 10.88
N PHE A 78 2.04 2.59 10.63
CA PHE A 78 1.51 2.17 9.33
C PHE A 78 1.83 3.20 8.25
N SER A 79 1.46 4.46 8.47
CA SER A 79 1.76 5.59 7.60
C SER A 79 3.24 5.66 7.21
N ASP A 80 4.13 5.63 8.19
CA ASP A 80 5.57 5.71 7.98
C ASP A 80 6.10 4.47 7.24
N PHE A 81 5.51 3.29 7.49
CA PHE A 81 5.82 2.08 6.74
C PHE A 81 5.44 2.18 5.26
N VAL A 82 4.24 2.66 4.94
CA VAL A 82 3.77 2.85 3.56
C VAL A 82 4.65 3.88 2.84
N ASP A 83 4.90 5.02 3.48
CA ASP A 83 5.76 6.08 2.94
C ASP A 83 7.18 5.59 2.63
N LYS A 84 7.81 4.89 3.60
CA LYS A 84 9.14 4.32 3.42
C LYS A 84 9.15 3.28 2.31
N THR A 85 8.14 2.43 2.22
CA THR A 85 8.05 1.40 1.18
C THR A 85 7.91 2.02 -0.20
N LEU A 86 7.01 3.00 -0.37
CA LEU A 86 6.85 3.71 -1.64
C LEU A 86 8.10 4.50 -2.05
N ALA A 87 8.80 5.08 -1.07
CA ALA A 87 10.07 5.77 -1.27
C ALA A 87 11.19 4.81 -1.69
N LEU A 88 11.28 3.61 -1.10
CA LEU A 88 12.23 2.57 -1.52
C LEU A 88 11.99 2.12 -2.97
N LEU A 89 10.75 2.16 -3.42
CA LEU A 89 10.36 1.73 -4.77
C LEU A 89 10.47 2.85 -5.82
N SER A 90 10.83 4.07 -5.43
CA SER A 90 10.77 5.30 -6.25
C SER A 90 11.55 5.26 -7.56
N ASN A 91 12.54 4.39 -7.72
CA ASN A 91 13.51 4.50 -8.81
C ASN A 91 13.21 3.72 -10.10
N SER A 92 12.22 2.82 -10.19
CA SER A 92 11.88 2.14 -11.47
C SER A 92 10.71 1.13 -11.43
N ALA A 93 10.07 0.89 -10.29
CA ALA A 93 9.09 -0.19 -10.19
C ALA A 93 7.72 0.21 -10.77
N ARG A 94 7.30 -0.46 -11.85
CA ARG A 94 5.88 -0.50 -12.24
C ARG A 94 5.13 -1.30 -11.19
N ILE A 95 4.08 -0.72 -10.63
CA ILE A 95 3.21 -1.39 -9.67
C ILE A 95 2.07 -1.98 -10.50
N LYS A 96 1.89 -3.30 -10.51
CA LYS A 96 0.74 -3.91 -11.22
C LYS A 96 -0.52 -3.89 -10.37
N ARG A 97 -0.40 -4.29 -9.11
CA ARG A 97 -1.49 -4.30 -8.11
C ARG A 97 -1.09 -3.44 -6.92
N PHE A 98 -2.01 -2.58 -6.49
CA PHE A 98 -1.90 -1.82 -5.25
C PHE A 98 -3.16 -2.06 -4.42
N SER A 99 -2.96 -2.52 -3.19
CA SER A 99 -4.00 -2.76 -2.21
C SER A 99 -3.66 -1.98 -0.95
N LEU A 100 -4.62 -1.17 -0.50
CA LEU A 100 -4.53 -0.39 0.73
C LEU A 100 -5.77 -0.67 1.56
N ASN A 101 -5.58 -1.30 2.70
CA ASN A 101 -6.56 -1.55 3.73
C ASN A 101 -6.12 -0.83 5.01
N CYS A 102 -6.85 0.20 5.41
CA CYS A 102 -6.53 0.95 6.60
C CYS A 102 -7.79 1.26 7.42
N GLU A 103 -7.76 0.95 8.71
CA GLU A 103 -8.90 1.13 9.61
C GLU A 103 -8.95 2.53 10.21
N ASP A 104 -7.81 3.21 10.33
CA ASP A 104 -7.67 4.38 11.18
C ASP A 104 -7.11 5.64 10.51
N GLU A 105 -6.74 5.61 9.22
CA GLU A 105 -6.14 6.80 8.59
C GLU A 105 -7.17 7.90 8.30
N ASP A 106 -6.84 9.11 8.74
CA ASP A 106 -7.63 10.33 8.57
C ASP A 106 -6.91 11.41 7.75
N ASP A 107 -5.62 11.19 7.42
CA ASP A 107 -4.84 12.09 6.57
C ASP A 107 -5.18 11.86 5.09
N GLU A 108 -6.24 12.53 4.63
CA GLU A 108 -6.69 12.56 3.23
C GLU A 108 -5.52 12.81 2.26
N SER A 109 -4.69 13.82 2.57
CA SER A 109 -3.61 14.25 1.69
C SER A 109 -2.57 13.15 1.48
N ARG A 110 -2.32 12.37 2.53
CA ARG A 110 -1.38 11.26 2.52
C ARG A 110 -1.92 10.06 1.75
N VAL A 111 -3.18 9.69 1.99
CA VAL A 111 -3.84 8.61 1.26
C VAL A 111 -3.91 8.92 -0.23
N ASN A 112 -4.34 10.13 -0.60
CA ASN A 112 -4.37 10.59 -2.00
C ASN A 112 -2.97 10.59 -2.63
N ARG A 113 -1.93 10.96 -1.88
CA ARG A 113 -0.53 10.86 -2.36
C ARG A 113 -0.11 9.42 -2.64
N TRP A 114 -0.45 8.47 -1.78
CA TRP A 114 -0.14 7.05 -2.00
C TRP A 114 -0.83 6.51 -3.25
N ILE A 115 -2.13 6.82 -3.39
CA ILE A 115 -2.93 6.41 -4.54
C ILE A 115 -2.38 7.03 -5.83
N ARG A 116 -2.09 8.34 -5.85
CA ARG A 116 -1.49 9.02 -7.00
C ARG A 116 -0.16 8.38 -7.39
N THR A 117 0.70 8.08 -6.41
CA THR A 117 1.97 7.38 -6.63
C THR A 117 1.77 6.02 -7.30
N ALA A 118 0.74 5.25 -6.90
CA ALA A 118 0.43 3.97 -7.52
C ALA A 118 -0.05 4.14 -8.97
N LEU A 119 -0.97 5.09 -9.21
CA LEU A 119 -1.53 5.37 -10.54
C LEU A 119 -0.48 5.85 -11.53
N GLU A 120 0.38 6.79 -11.14
CA GLU A 120 1.49 7.30 -11.96
C GLU A 120 2.47 6.20 -12.37
N ARG A 121 2.60 5.15 -11.55
CA ARG A 121 3.45 3.99 -11.82
C ARG A 121 2.77 2.91 -12.67
N GLY A 122 1.57 3.21 -13.20
CA GLY A 122 0.84 2.35 -14.13
C GLY A 122 0.11 1.20 -13.46
N CYS A 123 -0.41 1.41 -12.26
CA CYS A 123 -1.27 0.45 -11.55
C CYS A 123 -2.44 -0.02 -12.43
N LEU A 124 -2.59 -1.35 -12.50
CA LEU A 124 -3.63 -2.03 -13.27
C LEU A 124 -4.79 -2.50 -12.38
N ASP A 125 -4.49 -2.87 -11.14
CA ASP A 125 -5.45 -3.40 -10.16
C ASP A 125 -5.34 -2.63 -8.86
N LEU A 126 -6.37 -1.85 -8.55
CA LEU A 126 -6.41 -0.98 -7.39
C LEU A 126 -7.52 -1.41 -6.45
N ASN A 127 -7.14 -1.73 -5.21
CA ASN A 127 -8.06 -2.09 -4.14
C ASN A 127 -7.89 -1.14 -2.98
N LEU A 128 -8.97 -0.48 -2.59
CA LEU A 128 -8.97 0.50 -1.51
C LEU A 128 -10.06 0.14 -0.51
N ALA A 129 -9.66 0.00 0.75
CA ALA A 129 -10.54 -0.24 1.88
C ALA A 129 -10.19 0.74 3.02
N LEU A 130 -11.17 1.57 3.41
CA LEU A 130 -11.04 2.50 4.53
C LEU A 130 -12.28 2.42 5.42
N GLU A 131 -12.12 2.47 6.74
CA GLU A 131 -13.28 2.63 7.63
C GLU A 131 -13.71 4.08 7.82
N THR A 132 -12.81 5.04 7.60
CA THR A 132 -13.05 6.48 7.70
C THR A 132 -13.48 7.07 6.35
N ASP A 133 -14.43 8.01 6.37
CA ASP A 133 -14.87 8.72 5.16
C ASP A 133 -13.83 9.77 4.71
N LEU A 134 -13.10 9.49 3.63
CA LEU A 134 -12.11 10.37 3.03
C LEU A 134 -12.47 10.75 1.58
N PRO A 135 -12.31 12.04 1.22
CA PRO A 135 -12.41 12.46 -0.18
C PRO A 135 -11.28 11.85 -1.01
N ILE A 136 -11.61 11.28 -2.17
CA ILE A 136 -10.61 10.93 -3.17
C ILE A 136 -10.46 12.05 -4.19
N ASP A 137 -9.21 12.37 -4.55
CA ASP A 137 -8.88 13.27 -5.64
C ASP A 137 -9.56 12.85 -6.96
N SER A 138 -10.15 13.81 -7.67
CA SER A 138 -10.81 13.59 -8.95
C SER A 138 -9.87 12.99 -10.02
N GLU A 139 -8.58 13.27 -9.93
CA GLU A 139 -7.52 12.75 -10.81
C GLU A 139 -7.47 11.22 -10.82
N PHE A 140 -7.88 10.58 -9.71
CA PHE A 140 -8.04 9.13 -9.61
C PHE A 140 -8.86 8.56 -10.77
N PHE A 141 -9.95 9.27 -11.09
CA PHE A 141 -10.93 8.85 -12.09
C PHE A 141 -10.46 9.04 -13.52
N THR A 142 -9.20 9.44 -13.75
CA THR A 142 -8.65 9.71 -15.09
C THR A 142 -7.61 8.67 -15.54
N SER A 143 -7.38 7.62 -14.74
CA SER A 143 -6.36 6.61 -15.04
C SER A 143 -6.69 5.80 -16.31
N LYS A 144 -5.78 5.85 -17.29
CA LYS A 144 -5.89 5.12 -18.56
C LYS A 144 -5.43 3.67 -18.48
N ALA A 145 -4.67 3.31 -17.45
CA ALA A 145 -4.05 2.00 -17.29
C ALA A 145 -4.90 1.04 -16.43
N LEU A 146 -5.82 1.58 -15.63
CA LEU A 146 -6.54 0.81 -14.63
C LEU A 146 -7.51 -0.18 -15.29
N VAL A 147 -7.39 -1.46 -14.92
CA VAL A 147 -8.20 -2.57 -15.44
C VAL A 147 -9.20 -3.04 -14.40
N LYS A 148 -8.83 -3.05 -13.13
CA LYS A 148 -9.69 -3.43 -12.01
C LYS A 148 -9.65 -2.37 -10.93
N LEU A 149 -10.84 -1.95 -10.51
CA LEU A 149 -11.05 -1.02 -9.42
C LEU A 149 -11.96 -1.66 -8.39
N SER A 150 -11.51 -1.70 -7.13
CA SER A 150 -12.31 -2.07 -5.98
C SER A 150 -12.20 -0.97 -4.94
N ILE A 151 -13.33 -0.39 -4.56
CA ILE A 151 -13.45 0.59 -3.49
C ILE A 151 -14.48 0.04 -2.51
N SER A 152 -14.07 -0.15 -1.27
CA SER A 152 -14.93 -0.62 -0.20
C SER A 152 -14.85 0.32 1.00
N ARG A 153 -16.00 0.80 1.47
CA ARG A 153 -16.14 1.68 2.65
C ARG A 153 -15.37 3.02 2.54
N GLY A 154 -15.79 4.04 3.28
CA GLY A 154 -14.94 5.20 3.60
C GLY A 154 -14.48 6.10 2.45
N PHE A 155 -14.98 5.95 1.23
CA PHE A 155 -14.54 6.78 0.11
C PHE A 155 -15.71 7.45 -0.59
N TYR A 156 -15.64 8.77 -0.68
CA TYR A 156 -16.57 9.56 -1.47
C TYR A 156 -15.81 10.48 -2.42
N THR A 157 -16.46 10.78 -3.55
CA THR A 157 -16.01 11.88 -4.40
C THR A 157 -16.33 13.17 -3.66
N GLY A 158 -15.35 14.00 -3.36
CA GLY A 158 -15.60 15.36 -2.87
C GLY A 158 -16.41 16.20 -3.88
N ASP A 159 -16.55 17.50 -3.62
CA ASP A 159 -17.41 18.44 -4.37
C ASP A 159 -17.07 18.63 -5.87
N SER A 160 -16.08 17.91 -6.42
CA SER A 160 -15.81 17.92 -7.85
C SER A 160 -15.43 16.54 -8.38
N LEU A 161 -16.37 15.88 -9.05
CA LEU A 161 -15.99 14.96 -10.13
C LEU A 161 -15.25 15.76 -11.20
N PRO A 162 -14.27 15.18 -11.89
CA PRO A 162 -13.58 15.90 -12.95
C PRO A 162 -14.62 16.41 -13.95
N CYS A 163 -14.56 17.69 -14.33
CA CYS A 163 -15.53 18.32 -15.23
C CYS A 163 -15.65 17.62 -16.60
N GLY A 164 -14.75 16.69 -16.92
CA GLY A 164 -14.76 15.83 -18.10
C GLY A 164 -15.29 14.39 -17.89
N GLY A 165 -15.81 14.07 -16.71
CA GLY A 165 -16.30 12.74 -16.35
C GLY A 165 -15.22 11.75 -15.93
N VAL A 166 -15.66 10.56 -15.52
CA VAL A 166 -14.79 9.44 -15.14
C VAL A 166 -14.25 8.77 -16.41
N LEU A 167 -12.94 8.74 -16.57
CA LEU A 167 -12.22 8.22 -17.73
C LEU A 167 -11.34 7.04 -17.33
N PHE A 168 -11.94 5.84 -17.31
CA PHE A 168 -11.21 4.58 -17.24
C PHE A 168 -11.33 3.77 -18.54
N PRO A 169 -10.63 4.15 -19.62
CA PRO A 169 -10.76 3.50 -20.93
C PRO A 169 -10.40 2.01 -20.93
N ALA A 170 -9.60 1.54 -19.96
CA ALA A 170 -9.16 0.15 -19.85
C ALA A 170 -9.90 -0.67 -18.78
N LEU A 171 -10.86 -0.07 -18.06
CA LEU A 171 -11.51 -0.71 -16.92
C LEU A 171 -12.42 -1.84 -17.38
N LYS A 172 -12.23 -3.00 -16.79
CA LYS A 172 -13.02 -4.22 -17.03
C LYS A 172 -13.84 -4.61 -15.81
N THR A 173 -13.37 -4.23 -14.62
CA THR A 173 -14.04 -4.59 -13.36
C THR A 173 -14.09 -3.38 -12.45
N LEU A 174 -15.31 -3.03 -12.03
CA LEU A 174 -15.58 -2.02 -11.01
C LEU A 174 -16.37 -2.68 -9.88
N SER A 175 -15.86 -2.60 -8.66
CA SER A 175 -16.55 -3.05 -7.45
C SER A 175 -16.63 -1.88 -6.48
N LEU A 176 -17.86 -1.46 -6.18
CA LEU A 176 -18.14 -0.43 -5.18
C LEU A 176 -18.96 -1.10 -4.09
N VAL A 177 -18.37 -1.28 -2.92
CA VAL A 177 -19.03 -1.89 -1.77
C VAL A 177 -19.19 -0.82 -0.70
N SER A 178 -20.37 -0.21 -0.66
CA SER A 178 -20.78 0.62 0.47
C SER A 178 -21.52 -0.26 1.46
N THR A 179 -20.91 -0.52 2.62
CA THR A 179 -21.64 -1.06 3.76
C THR A 179 -22.15 0.12 4.56
N CYS A 180 -23.35 0.60 4.24
CA CYS A 180 -24.10 1.48 5.14
C CYS A 180 -24.34 0.70 6.44
N VAL A 181 -23.86 1.22 7.58
CA VAL A 181 -24.25 0.77 8.92
C VAL A 181 -25.16 1.83 9.53
#